data_AF-A0A8S3U1T1-F1
#
_entry.id   AF-A0A8S3U1T1-F1
#
_cell.length_a   1.000
_cell.length_b   1.000
_cell.length_c   1.000
_cell.angle_alpha   90.00
_cell.angle_beta   90.00
_cell.angle_gamma   90.00
#
_symmetry.space_group_name_H-M   'P 1'
#
loop_
_entity.id
_entity.type
_entity.pdbx_description
1 polymer ?
#
loop_
_entity_poly.entity_id
_entity_poly.type
_entity_poly.pdbx_seq_one_letter_code
_entity_poly.pdbx_strand_id
1 'polypeptide(L)'
;MDLLTGNIFAQTKLTLTMEKGLLIKLDVEEKKKTFQHYLSRILSTHAKRRHLRKPHFVSNTLPSDDKQEFKSLREDIFRHAKVLTTWGENIPTRWIVLEKVINTKSSEHVISYTDAENLAMKSSFHNDSQMTLELDSFLKFEHNIGNIIFF
;
A
#
# COMPACT_ATOMS: atom_id res chain seq x y z
N MET A 1 1.21 54.15 -0.36
CA MET A 1 2.08 53.20 0.39
C MET A 1 1.15 52.51 1.36
N ASP A 2 0.77 51.23 1.32
CA ASP A 2 1.51 50.01 1.02
C ASP A 2 0.52 48.85 0.77
N LEU A 3 0.23 48.50 -0.48
CA LEU A 3 -0.57 47.29 -0.81
C LEU A 3 0.14 46.35 -1.81
N LEU A 4 1.16 46.84 -2.53
CA LEU A 4 1.92 46.04 -3.49
C LEU A 4 3.08 45.27 -2.83
N THR A 5 3.64 45.80 -1.74
CA THR A 5 4.73 45.16 -1.00
C THR A 5 4.27 43.90 -0.26
N GLY A 6 3.10 43.93 0.40
CA GLY A 6 2.58 42.79 1.16
C GLY A 6 2.31 41.53 0.32
N ASN A 7 1.87 41.70 -0.94
CA ASN A 7 1.54 40.58 -1.84
C ASN A 7 2.81 39.89 -2.39
N ILE A 8 3.85 40.68 -2.69
CA ILE A 8 5.14 40.16 -3.15
C ILE A 8 5.80 39.37 -2.02
N PHE A 9 5.85 39.90 -0.79
CA PHE A 9 6.45 39.19 0.35
C PHE A 9 5.74 37.87 0.68
N ALA A 10 4.41 37.81 0.55
CA ALA A 10 3.65 36.58 0.77
C ALA A 10 3.94 35.53 -0.32
N GLN A 11 3.99 35.93 -1.60
CA GLN A 11 4.33 35.04 -2.70
C GLN A 11 5.77 34.51 -2.58
N THR A 12 6.74 35.37 -2.28
CA THR A 12 8.14 34.94 -2.11
C THR A 12 8.30 33.96 -0.94
N LYS A 13 7.57 34.16 0.16
CA LYS A 13 7.61 33.26 1.33
C LYS A 13 6.97 31.89 1.04
N LEU A 14 5.89 31.86 0.24
CA LEU A 14 5.26 30.62 -0.24
C LEU A 14 6.21 29.83 -1.16
N THR A 15 6.83 30.48 -2.14
CA THR A 15 7.78 29.83 -3.07
C THR A 15 8.98 29.24 -2.32
N LEU A 16 9.58 29.99 -1.39
CA LEU A 16 10.68 29.53 -0.55
C LEU A 16 10.31 28.34 0.35
N THR A 17 9.07 28.29 0.83
CA THR A 17 8.60 27.18 1.69
C THR A 17 8.36 25.91 0.87
N MET A 18 7.81 26.05 -0.35
CA MET A 18 7.63 24.92 -1.27
C MET A 18 8.97 24.35 -1.76
N GLU A 19 9.94 25.20 -2.10
CA GLU A 19 11.30 24.78 -2.49
C GLU A 19 12.01 24.02 -1.36
N LYS A 20 11.92 24.52 -0.11
CA LYS A 20 12.47 23.81 1.06
C LYS A 20 11.78 22.46 1.30
N GLY A 21 10.46 22.37 1.12
CA GLY A 21 9.73 21.11 1.23
C GLY A 21 10.14 20.08 0.15
N LEU A 22 10.39 20.54 -1.07
CA LEU A 22 10.90 19.71 -2.17
C LEU A 22 12.33 19.23 -1.92
N LEU A 23 13.21 20.11 -1.43
CA LEU A 23 14.59 19.77 -1.04
C LEU A 23 14.63 18.72 0.08
N ILE A 24 13.76 18.83 1.09
CA ILE A 24 13.66 17.84 2.17
C ILE A 24 13.16 16.50 1.63
N LYS A 25 12.15 16.48 0.74
CA LYS A 25 11.66 15.24 0.12
C LYS A 25 12.73 14.55 -0.73
N LEU A 26 13.50 15.33 -1.50
CA LEU A 26 14.63 14.81 -2.29
C LEU A 26 15.71 14.22 -1.39
N ASP A 27 16.08 14.91 -0.31
CA ASP A 27 17.06 14.44 0.68
C ASP A 27 16.60 13.14 1.40
N VAL A 28 15.31 13.03 1.74
CA VAL A 28 14.76 11.80 2.34
C VAL A 28 14.80 10.61 1.36
N GLU A 29 14.42 10.82 0.10
CA GLU A 29 14.41 9.74 -0.90
C GLU A 29 15.84 9.31 -1.28
N GLU A 30 16.78 10.26 -1.30
CA GLU A 30 18.20 9.98 -1.52
C GLU A 30 18.82 9.22 -0.34
N LYS A 31 18.49 9.59 0.90
CA LYS A 31 18.86 8.85 2.11
C LYS A 31 18.26 7.45 2.13
N LYS A 32 17.00 7.28 1.69
CA LYS A 32 16.34 5.98 1.57
C LYS A 32 17.03 5.09 0.55
N LYS A 33 17.37 5.62 -0.64
CA LYS A 33 18.15 4.90 -1.66
C LYS A 33 19.53 4.49 -1.14
N THR A 34 20.20 5.39 -0.44
CA THR A 34 21.53 5.15 0.14
C THR A 34 21.48 4.07 1.21
N PHE A 35 20.48 4.14 2.10
CA PHE A 35 20.24 3.14 3.12
C PHE A 35 19.90 1.78 2.51
N GLN A 36 19.03 1.73 1.49
CA GLN A 36 18.71 0.50 0.77
C GLN A 36 19.92 -0.11 0.07
N HIS A 37 20.77 0.72 -0.54
CA HIS A 37 22.01 0.27 -1.16
C HIS A 37 22.97 -0.31 -0.12
N TYR A 38 23.15 0.38 1.01
CA TYR A 38 24.00 -0.07 2.12
C TYR A 38 23.48 -1.37 2.74
N LEU A 39 22.17 -1.45 3.00
CA LEU A 39 21.51 -2.63 3.52
C LEU A 39 21.62 -3.81 2.55
N SER A 40 21.41 -3.58 1.24
CA SER A 40 21.59 -4.59 0.19
C SER A 40 23.02 -5.11 0.15
N ARG A 41 24.02 -4.22 0.30
CA ARG A 41 25.44 -4.58 0.35
C ARG A 41 25.77 -5.41 1.59
N ILE A 42 25.32 -5.01 2.77
CA ILE A 42 25.52 -5.78 4.02
C ILE A 42 24.84 -7.14 3.93
N LEU A 43 23.60 -7.17 3.48
CA LEU A 43 22.83 -8.40 3.38
C LEU A 43 23.27 -9.28 2.20
N SER A 44 24.05 -8.78 1.24
CA SER A 44 24.53 -9.56 0.09
C SER A 44 25.40 -10.75 0.51
N THR A 45 26.16 -10.62 1.61
CA THR A 45 27.07 -11.65 2.13
C THR A 45 26.55 -12.34 3.39
N HIS A 46 25.45 -11.84 3.98
CA HIS A 46 24.99 -12.30 5.29
C HIS A 46 23.97 -13.45 5.20
N ALA A 47 24.13 -14.51 6.00
CA ALA A 47 23.24 -15.68 6.02
C ALA A 47 21.75 -15.34 6.26
N LYS A 48 21.48 -14.23 6.97
CA LYS A 48 20.13 -13.68 7.20
C LYS A 48 19.42 -13.19 5.93
N ARG A 49 20.10 -13.05 4.78
CA ARG A 49 19.44 -12.79 3.48
C ARG A 49 18.42 -13.88 3.13
N ARG A 50 18.59 -15.11 3.63
CA ARG A 50 17.62 -16.21 3.46
C ARG A 50 16.27 -15.93 4.12
N HIS A 51 16.20 -14.98 5.06
CA HIS A 51 14.94 -14.53 5.66
C HIS A 51 14.24 -13.44 4.84
N LEU A 52 14.93 -12.81 3.88
CA LEU A 52 14.28 -12.01 2.84
C LEU A 52 13.65 -12.98 1.83
N ARG A 53 12.52 -13.57 2.22
CA ARG A 53 11.75 -14.46 1.35
C ARG A 53 11.24 -13.63 0.18
N LYS A 54 11.66 -13.99 -1.03
CA LYS A 54 10.94 -13.54 -2.23
C LYS A 54 9.55 -14.17 -2.17
N PRO A 55 8.47 -13.41 -2.43
CA PRO A 55 7.14 -14.00 -2.50
C PRO A 55 7.12 -15.05 -3.60
N HIS A 56 6.50 -16.20 -3.30
CA HIS A 56 6.25 -17.24 -4.29
C HIS A 56 4.95 -16.92 -5.02
N PHE A 57 4.97 -16.98 -6.35
CA PHE A 57 3.77 -16.90 -7.18
C PHE A 57 3.27 -18.32 -7.39
N VAL A 58 2.03 -18.57 -7.02
CA VAL A 58 1.38 -19.87 -7.22
C VAL A 58 0.56 -19.79 -8.51
N SER A 59 0.93 -20.60 -9.49
CA SER A 59 0.13 -20.81 -10.71
C SER A 59 -0.67 -22.09 -10.54
N ASN A 60 -1.93 -22.08 -10.97
CA ASN A 60 -2.80 -23.26 -10.99
C ASN A 60 -2.56 -24.18 -12.22
N THR A 61 -1.60 -23.84 -13.08
CA THR A 61 -1.20 -24.64 -14.25
C THR A 61 -0.34 -25.83 -13.84
N LEU A 62 -0.55 -27.00 -14.46
CA LEU A 62 0.30 -28.16 -14.25
C LEU A 62 1.65 -27.99 -14.99
N PRO A 63 2.72 -28.69 -14.57
CA PRO A 63 3.99 -28.71 -15.32
C PRO A 63 3.84 -29.23 -16.75
N SER A 64 2.82 -30.06 -17.01
CA SER A 64 2.45 -30.52 -18.35
C SER A 64 1.83 -29.43 -19.23
N ASP A 65 1.40 -28.31 -18.63
CA ASP A 65 0.83 -27.15 -19.32
C ASP A 65 1.91 -26.11 -19.67
N ASP A 66 3.21 -26.45 -19.57
CA ASP A 66 4.36 -25.62 -19.98
C ASP A 66 4.48 -25.44 -21.50
N LYS A 67 3.34 -25.27 -22.17
CA LYS A 67 3.30 -24.65 -23.49
C LYS A 67 3.85 -23.23 -23.36
N GLN A 68 4.59 -22.79 -24.37
CA GLN A 68 5.24 -21.47 -24.43
C GLN A 68 4.28 -20.31 -24.10
N GLU A 69 3.00 -20.46 -24.45
CA GLU A 69 1.91 -19.52 -24.19
C GLU A 69 1.67 -19.31 -22.69
N PHE A 70 1.52 -20.38 -21.90
CA PHE A 70 1.30 -20.29 -20.45
C PHE A 70 2.54 -19.78 -19.71
N LYS A 71 3.74 -20.10 -20.21
CA LYS A 71 4.98 -19.52 -19.69
C LYS A 71 5.01 -18.00 -19.89
N SER A 72 4.72 -17.54 -21.11
CA SER A 72 4.69 -16.11 -21.43
C SER A 72 3.64 -15.38 -20.59
N LEU A 73 2.45 -15.98 -20.44
CA LEU A 73 1.39 -15.44 -19.60
C LEU A 73 1.80 -15.31 -18.12
N ARG A 74 2.46 -16.32 -17.54
CA ARG A 74 2.94 -16.25 -16.15
C ARG A 74 3.99 -15.15 -15.96
N GLU A 75 4.91 -15.02 -16.92
CA GLU A 75 5.93 -13.96 -16.90
C GLU A 75 5.30 -12.56 -16.99
N ASP A 76 4.26 -12.42 -17.81
CA ASP A 76 3.55 -11.15 -17.94
C ASP A 76 2.71 -10.81 -16.71
N ILE A 77 1.97 -11.76 -16.13
CA ILE A 77 1.24 -11.57 -14.86
C ILE A 77 2.22 -11.14 -13.77
N PHE A 78 3.37 -11.83 -13.66
CA PHE A 78 4.40 -11.50 -12.69
C PHE A 78 4.99 -10.09 -12.91
N ARG A 79 5.19 -9.69 -14.16
CA ARG A 79 5.69 -8.36 -14.51
C ARG A 79 4.70 -7.26 -14.09
N HIS A 80 3.42 -7.45 -14.38
CA HIS A 80 2.38 -6.48 -14.03
C HIS A 80 2.16 -6.40 -12.52
N ALA A 81 2.10 -7.54 -11.83
CA ALA A 81 1.90 -7.58 -10.38
C ALA A 81 3.00 -6.80 -9.61
N LYS A 82 4.24 -6.84 -10.09
CA LYS A 82 5.36 -6.10 -9.48
C LYS A 82 5.29 -4.57 -9.60
N VAL A 83 4.51 -4.07 -10.55
CA VAL A 83 4.42 -2.62 -10.81
C VAL A 83 3.25 -1.99 -10.03
N LEU A 84 2.34 -2.81 -9.49
CA LEU A 84 1.28 -2.33 -8.61
C LEU A 84 1.88 -1.70 -7.36
N THR A 85 1.45 -0.48 -7.04
CA THR A 85 1.96 0.30 -5.90
C THR A 85 1.68 -0.36 -4.56
N THR A 86 0.60 -1.14 -4.48
CA THR A 86 0.18 -1.87 -3.28
C THR A 86 0.87 -3.23 -3.13
N TRP A 87 1.67 -3.65 -4.11
CA TRP A 87 2.36 -4.94 -4.07
C TRP A 87 3.46 -4.98 -3.00
N GLY A 88 3.33 -5.91 -2.05
CA GLY A 88 4.29 -6.08 -0.97
C GLY A 88 4.16 -5.05 0.16
N GLU A 89 3.05 -4.31 0.22
CA GLU A 89 2.71 -3.49 1.38
C GLU A 89 2.45 -4.37 2.61
N ASN A 90 2.94 -3.89 3.76
CA ASN A 90 2.66 -4.55 5.03
C ASN A 90 1.29 -4.10 5.52
N ILE A 91 0.32 -5.01 5.48
CA ILE A 91 -1.03 -4.77 6.04
C ILE A 91 -1.21 -5.50 7.38
N PRO A 92 -2.03 -4.97 8.30
CA PRO A 92 -2.38 -5.69 9.52
C PRO A 92 -3.09 -7.02 9.20
N THR A 93 -2.67 -8.13 9.82
CA THR A 93 -3.27 -9.46 9.59
C THR A 93 -4.78 -9.50 9.80
N ARG A 94 -5.30 -8.67 10.73
CA ARG A 94 -6.74 -8.56 11.01
C ARG A 94 -7.55 -7.98 9.85
N TRP A 95 -6.93 -7.23 8.93
CA TRP A 95 -7.61 -6.74 7.73
C TRP A 95 -7.96 -7.89 6.79
N ILE A 96 -7.09 -8.90 6.66
CA ILE A 96 -7.36 -10.12 5.87
C ILE A 96 -8.58 -10.87 6.41
N VAL A 97 -8.75 -10.88 7.74
CA VAL A 97 -9.91 -11.52 8.37
C VAL A 97 -11.19 -10.75 8.03
N LEU A 98 -11.17 -9.42 8.16
CA LEU A 98 -12.32 -8.58 7.84
C LEU A 98 -12.70 -8.65 6.36
N GLU A 99 -11.72 -8.58 5.45
CA GLU A 99 -11.90 -8.75 4.01
C GLU A 99 -12.64 -10.07 3.70
N LYS A 100 -12.18 -11.18 4.27
CA LYS A 100 -12.82 -12.49 4.08
C LYS A 100 -14.26 -12.51 4.60
N VAL A 101 -14.52 -11.86 5.73
CA VAL A 101 -15.87 -11.78 6.30
C VAL A 101 -16.80 -10.93 5.42
N ILE A 102 -16.32 -9.80 4.90
CA ILE A 102 -17.06 -8.95 3.97
C ILE A 102 -17.40 -9.71 2.68
N ASN A 103 -16.40 -10.35 2.07
CA ASN A 103 -16.56 -11.10 0.83
C ASN A 103 -17.51 -12.31 0.97
N THR A 104 -17.54 -12.96 2.14
CA THR A 104 -18.42 -14.10 2.40
C THR A 104 -19.84 -13.71 2.79
N LYS A 105 -20.03 -12.53 3.39
CA LYS A 105 -21.35 -12.02 3.76
C LYS A 105 -22.06 -11.26 2.64
N SER A 106 -21.35 -10.82 1.63
CA SER A 106 -21.88 -10.09 0.48
C SER A 106 -22.73 -10.98 -0.45
N SER A 107 -23.83 -11.54 0.04
CA SER A 107 -24.97 -11.86 -0.86
C SER A 107 -25.67 -10.57 -1.33
N GLU A 108 -25.49 -9.49 -0.58
CA GLU A 108 -25.96 -8.14 -0.89
C GLU A 108 -24.79 -7.30 -1.43
N HIS A 109 -25.01 -6.60 -2.54
CA HIS A 109 -23.97 -5.84 -3.25
C HIS A 109 -23.55 -4.55 -2.51
N VAL A 110 -24.18 -4.24 -1.37
CA VAL A 110 -23.97 -3.01 -0.59
C VAL A 110 -24.05 -3.36 0.89
N ILE A 111 -23.05 -2.93 1.66
CA ILE A 111 -22.98 -3.09 3.12
C ILE A 111 -22.96 -1.68 3.73
N SER A 112 -23.75 -1.45 4.78
CA SER A 112 -23.74 -0.15 5.47
C SER A 112 -22.46 0.04 6.29
N TYR A 113 -22.07 1.29 6.56
CA TYR A 113 -20.90 1.57 7.40
C TYR A 113 -21.05 0.97 8.81
N THR A 114 -22.25 1.06 9.40
CA THR A 114 -22.56 0.47 10.70
C THR A 114 -22.39 -1.05 10.69
N ASP A 115 -22.78 -1.72 9.60
CA ASP A 115 -22.55 -3.16 9.46
C ASP A 115 -21.07 -3.48 9.33
N ALA A 116 -20.32 -2.68 8.56
CA ALA A 116 -18.86 -2.82 8.45
C ALA A 116 -18.17 -2.65 9.83
N GLU A 117 -18.59 -1.68 10.65
CA GLU A 117 -18.13 -1.53 12.04
C GLU A 117 -18.42 -2.78 12.88
N ASN A 118 -19.63 -3.31 12.80
CA ASN A 118 -20.02 -4.53 13.52
C ASN A 118 -19.19 -5.75 13.08
N LEU A 119 -18.80 -5.83 11.80
CA LEU A 119 -17.91 -6.88 11.30
C LEU A 119 -16.47 -6.67 11.75
N ALA A 120 -15.98 -5.43 11.79
CA ALA A 120 -14.66 -5.08 12.26
C ALA A 120 -14.47 -5.47 13.75
N MET A 121 -15.45 -5.15 14.60
CA MET A 121 -15.46 -5.56 16.01
C MET A 121 -15.37 -7.08 16.17
N LYS A 122 -16.06 -7.84 15.30
CA LYS A 122 -16.02 -9.32 15.29
C LYS A 122 -14.70 -9.88 14.74
N SER A 123 -13.97 -9.08 13.96
CA SER A 123 -12.73 -9.46 13.27
C SER A 123 -11.47 -9.03 14.04
N SER A 124 -11.59 -8.80 15.35
CA SER A 124 -10.49 -8.44 16.25
C SER A 124 -9.83 -7.08 15.94
N PHE A 125 -10.62 -6.11 15.45
CA PHE A 125 -10.19 -4.70 15.48
C PHE A 125 -10.17 -4.20 16.94
N HIS A 126 -9.45 -3.11 17.19
CA HIS A 126 -9.42 -2.49 18.51
C HIS A 126 -10.84 -2.06 18.90
N ASN A 127 -11.26 -2.32 20.15
CA ASN A 127 -12.57 -1.89 20.66
C ASN A 127 -12.48 -0.52 21.36
N ASP A 128 -11.70 0.40 20.80
CA ASP A 128 -11.45 1.72 21.36
C ASP A 128 -11.63 2.81 20.29
N SER A 129 -11.32 4.06 20.64
CA SER A 129 -11.42 5.21 19.73
C SER A 129 -10.57 5.08 18.45
N GLN A 130 -9.63 4.13 18.38
CA GLN A 130 -8.83 3.87 17.17
C GLN A 130 -9.54 2.95 16.18
N MET A 131 -10.62 2.26 16.58
CA MET A 131 -11.38 1.37 15.70
C MET A 131 -11.84 2.07 14.42
N THR A 132 -12.44 3.24 14.57
CA THR A 132 -13.03 4.00 13.46
C THR A 132 -11.94 4.44 12.49
N LEU A 133 -10.81 4.96 12.99
CA LEU A 133 -9.67 5.34 12.16
C LEU A 133 -9.06 4.16 11.41
N GLU A 134 -9.00 3.01 12.08
CA GLU A 134 -8.47 1.78 11.49
C GLU A 134 -9.40 1.23 10.42
N LEU A 135 -10.72 1.20 10.68
CA LEU A 135 -11.72 0.78 9.71
C LEU A 135 -11.72 1.70 8.48
N ASP A 136 -11.63 3.01 8.68
CA ASP A 136 -11.51 3.99 7.60
C ASP A 136 -10.28 3.72 6.73
N SER A 137 -9.16 3.39 7.37
CA SER A 137 -7.90 3.07 6.68
C SER A 137 -8.03 1.79 5.86
N PHE A 138 -8.69 0.77 6.43
CA PHE A 138 -9.01 -0.47 5.73
C PHE A 138 -9.91 -0.22 4.51
N LEU A 139 -11.03 0.49 4.69
CA LEU A 139 -11.98 0.75 3.60
C LEU A 139 -11.35 1.58 2.47
N LYS A 140 -10.52 2.58 2.82
CA LYS A 140 -9.76 3.36 1.82
C LYS A 140 -8.73 2.51 1.09
N PHE A 141 -8.05 1.59 1.80
CA PHE A 141 -7.11 0.66 1.18
C PHE A 141 -7.83 -0.26 0.17
N GLU A 142 -8.90 -0.92 0.60
CA GLU A 142 -9.71 -1.81 -0.25
C GLU A 142 -10.31 -1.06 -1.45
N HIS A 143 -10.67 0.22 -1.27
CA HIS A 143 -11.10 1.08 -2.36
C HIS A 143 -10.02 1.35 -3.38
N ASN A 144 -8.81 1.69 -2.93
CA ASN A 144 -7.70 1.99 -3.80
C ASN A 144 -7.24 0.78 -4.63
N ILE A 145 -7.41 -0.44 -4.11
CA ILE A 145 -7.10 -1.68 -4.85
C ILE A 145 -8.28 -2.23 -5.66
N GLY A 146 -9.46 -1.59 -5.55
CA GLY A 146 -10.64 -1.93 -6.34
C GLY A 146 -11.44 -3.13 -5.83
N ASN A 147 -11.21 -3.56 -4.59
CA ASN A 147 -11.97 -4.64 -3.97
C ASN A 147 -13.34 -4.15 -3.45
N ILE A 148 -13.41 -2.91 -2.96
CA ILE A 148 -14.62 -2.29 -2.40
C ILE A 148 -14.82 -0.90 -3.02
N ILE A 149 -16.06 -0.43 -3.15
CA ILE A 149 -16.33 0.99 -3.47
C ILE A 149 -16.77 1.68 -2.18
N PHE A 150 -15.91 2.55 -1.64
CA PHE A 150 -16.16 3.32 -0.42
C PHE A 150 -16.28 4.81 -0.77
N PHE A 151 -17.32 5.47 -0.25
CA PHE A 151 -17.67 6.86 -0.54
C PHE A 151 -18.22 7.58 0.68
#